data_AF-A0AA45R4N8-F1
#
_entry.id   AF-A0AA45R4N8-F1
#
_cell.length_a   1.000
_cell.length_b   1.000
_cell.length_c   1.000
_cell.angle_alpha   90.00
_cell.angle_beta   90.00
_cell.angle_gamma   90.00
#
_symmetry.space_group_name_H-M   'P 1'
#
loop_
_entity.id
_entity.type
_entity.pdbx_description
1 polymer ?
#
loop_
_entity_poly.entity_id
_entity_poly.type
_entity_poly.pdbx_seq_one_letter_code
_entity_poly.pdbx_strand_id
1 'polypeptide(L)'
;MPEVLLRNGINPEDPDAPVLLVIIDPERSPGERAVCLLGNHGYERDNALYLVPTDGWAERALDAGSLVVDLVAYPLVLGGYDLDLGLFTEPAAGDADAVRLLRVTGRVDATELPEATVVVAVSEGTTVDDVVEELRSGELWPVVLAPAPAAREG
;
A
#
# COMPACT_ATOMS: atom_id res chain seq x y z
N MET A 1 -14.15 -0.27 -3.43
CA MET A 1 -13.50 1.05 -3.19
C MET A 1 -12.36 0.75 -2.26
N PRO A 2 -11.16 1.27 -2.50
CA PRO A 2 -10.05 0.97 -1.64
C PRO A 2 -10.30 1.57 -0.25
N GLU A 3 -9.88 0.84 0.78
CA GLU A 3 -10.06 1.22 2.18
C GLU A 3 -8.70 1.36 2.86
N VAL A 4 -8.58 2.35 3.75
CA VAL A 4 -7.40 2.52 4.60
C VAL A 4 -7.82 2.50 6.06
N LEU A 5 -7.12 1.72 6.87
CA LEU A 5 -7.42 1.53 8.27
C LEU A 5 -6.16 1.24 9.09
N LEU A 6 -6.22 1.57 10.37
CA LEU A 6 -5.22 1.19 11.35
C LEU A 6 -5.76 0.04 12.20
N ARG A 7 -5.01 -1.06 12.32
CA ARG A 7 -5.43 -2.25 13.05
C ARG A 7 -4.31 -2.86 13.87
N ASN A 8 -4.65 -3.24 15.09
CA ASN A 8 -3.81 -4.03 15.98
C ASN A 8 -4.18 -5.52 15.84
N GLY A 9 -3.40 -6.41 16.46
CA GLY A 9 -3.69 -7.85 16.51
C GLY A 9 -3.40 -8.62 15.22
N ILE A 10 -2.75 -7.98 14.25
CA ILE A 10 -2.30 -8.63 13.01
C ILE A 10 -0.99 -9.39 13.26
N ASN A 11 -0.02 -8.75 13.91
CA ASN A 11 1.21 -9.43 14.33
C ASN A 11 0.94 -10.23 15.63
N PRO A 12 1.02 -11.57 15.61
CA PRO A 12 0.81 -12.37 16.82
C PRO A 12 1.95 -12.20 17.85
N GLU A 13 3.14 -11.79 17.43
CA GLU A 13 4.28 -11.55 18.33
C GLU A 13 4.21 -10.19 19.03
N ASP A 14 3.50 -9.23 18.42
CA ASP A 14 3.23 -7.90 18.97
C ASP A 14 1.79 -7.48 18.65
N PRO A 15 0.80 -8.01 19.40
CA PRO A 15 -0.61 -7.79 19.11
C PRO A 15 -1.05 -6.34 19.34
N ASP A 16 -0.29 -5.55 20.09
CA ASP A 16 -0.59 -4.15 20.35
C ASP A 16 0.06 -3.22 19.30
N ALA A 17 0.96 -3.71 18.45
CA ALA A 17 1.52 -2.93 17.35
C ALA A 17 0.45 -2.63 16.28
N PRO A 18 0.20 -1.35 15.95
CA PRO A 18 -0.72 -0.99 14.88
C PRO A 18 -0.08 -1.24 13.52
N VAL A 19 -0.87 -1.79 12.60
CA VAL A 19 -0.54 -1.95 11.18
C VAL A 19 -1.43 -1.02 10.37
N LEU A 20 -0.83 -0.23 9.48
CA LEU A 20 -1.55 0.57 8.51
C LEU A 20 -1.87 -0.29 7.30
N LEU A 21 -3.13 -0.68 7.18
CA LEU A 21 -3.64 -1.49 6.07
C LEU A 21 -4.24 -0.60 4.98
N VAL A 22 -3.96 -0.96 3.74
CA VAL A 22 -4.67 -0.52 2.55
C VAL A 22 -5.26 -1.75 1.87
N ILE A 23 -6.60 -1.85 1.87
CA ILE A 23 -7.32 -2.96 1.24
C ILE A 23 -7.76 -2.51 -0.15
N ILE A 24 -7.45 -3.31 -1.16
CA ILE A 24 -7.76 -3.05 -2.56
C ILE A 24 -8.46 -4.25 -3.20
N ASP A 25 -9.20 -3.98 -4.27
CA ASP A 25 -9.77 -5.02 -5.14
C ASP A 25 -9.19 -4.84 -6.57
N PRO A 26 -8.28 -5.73 -7.01
CA PRO A 26 -7.58 -5.58 -8.30
C PRO A 26 -8.50 -5.56 -9.52
N GLU A 27 -9.74 -6.03 -9.40
CA GLU A 27 -10.70 -6.08 -10.51
C GLU A 27 -11.53 -4.79 -10.65
N ARG A 28 -11.42 -3.85 -9.70
CA ARG A 28 -12.28 -2.66 -9.64
C ARG A 28 -11.74 -1.48 -10.41
N SER A 29 -10.43 -1.28 -10.42
CA SER A 29 -9.83 -0.12 -11.08
C SER A 29 -8.41 -0.39 -11.59
N PRO A 30 -7.96 0.34 -12.64
CA PRO A 30 -6.58 0.27 -13.10
C PRO A 30 -5.55 0.59 -12.00
N GLY A 31 -5.88 1.50 -11.07
CA GLY A 31 -5.01 1.86 -9.95
C GLY A 31 -4.85 0.74 -8.93
N GLU A 32 -5.95 0.12 -8.50
CA GLU A 32 -5.91 -1.05 -7.61
C GLU A 32 -5.18 -2.23 -8.28
N ARG A 33 -5.44 -2.48 -9.57
CA ARG A 33 -4.71 -3.49 -10.33
C ARG A 33 -3.21 -3.22 -10.40
N ALA A 34 -2.81 -1.98 -10.71
CA ALA A 34 -1.41 -1.58 -10.81
C ALA A 34 -0.67 -1.76 -9.47
N VAL A 35 -1.31 -1.37 -8.36
CA VAL A 35 -0.76 -1.55 -7.01
C VAL A 35 -0.60 -3.05 -6.69
N CYS A 36 -1.59 -3.88 -7.02
CA CYS A 36 -1.49 -5.33 -6.82
C CYS A 36 -0.29 -5.94 -7.57
N LEU A 37 -0.01 -5.44 -8.77
CA LEU A 37 1.10 -5.93 -9.60
C LEU A 37 2.49 -5.58 -9.04
N LEU A 38 2.60 -4.58 -8.15
CA LEU A 38 3.87 -4.27 -7.47
C LEU A 38 4.38 -5.45 -6.63
N GLY A 39 3.49 -6.32 -6.15
CA GLY A 39 3.87 -7.53 -5.41
C GLY A 39 4.84 -8.44 -6.19
N ASN A 40 4.76 -8.45 -7.53
CA ASN A 40 5.66 -9.23 -8.37
C ASN A 40 7.12 -8.72 -8.39
N HIS A 41 7.35 -7.50 -7.87
CA HIS A 41 8.67 -6.89 -7.72
C HIS A 41 9.14 -6.92 -6.26
N GLY A 42 8.30 -7.37 -5.33
CA GLY A 42 8.64 -7.50 -3.93
C GLY A 42 9.54 -8.70 -3.68
N TYR A 43 10.40 -8.62 -2.66
CA TYR A 43 11.11 -9.79 -2.16
C TYR A 43 10.31 -10.45 -1.03
N GLU A 44 10.30 -11.78 -1.03
CA GLU A 44 9.59 -12.58 -0.04
C GLU A 44 10.34 -12.60 1.30
N ARG A 45 9.65 -12.25 2.38
CA ARG A 45 10.13 -12.36 3.75
C ARG A 45 8.94 -12.34 4.71
N ASP A 46 9.02 -13.07 5.82
CA ASP A 46 8.05 -12.97 6.93
C ASP A 46 6.57 -13.03 6.47
N ASN A 47 6.26 -13.92 5.51
CA ASN A 47 4.95 -14.09 4.85
C ASN A 47 4.41 -12.83 4.15
N ALA A 48 5.28 -11.98 3.64
CA ALA A 48 4.94 -10.77 2.92
C ALA A 48 5.90 -10.50 1.74
N LEU A 49 5.48 -9.62 0.84
CA LEU A 49 6.24 -9.13 -0.30
C LEU A 49 6.71 -7.70 -0.02
N TYR A 50 7.99 -7.51 0.25
CA TYR A 50 8.54 -6.19 0.55
C TYR A 50 9.00 -5.50 -0.73
N LEU A 51 8.43 -4.34 -1.03
CA LEU A 51 8.87 -3.53 -2.17
C LEU A 51 10.01 -2.60 -1.75
N VAL A 52 11.04 -2.51 -2.59
CA VAL A 52 12.14 -1.57 -2.37
C VAL A 52 11.72 -0.15 -2.75
N PRO A 53 12.16 0.89 -2.01
CA PRO A 53 11.78 2.29 -2.30
C PRO A 53 12.22 2.80 -3.68
N THR A 54 13.15 2.12 -4.35
CA THR A 54 13.57 2.44 -5.73
C THR A 54 12.53 2.06 -6.77
N ASP A 55 11.52 1.28 -6.38
CA ASP A 55 10.52 0.74 -7.29
C ASP A 55 9.13 1.33 -6.96
N GLY A 56 8.83 1.51 -5.67
CA GLY A 56 7.64 2.20 -5.21
C GLY A 56 7.60 2.38 -3.69
N TRP A 57 6.69 3.23 -3.22
CA TRP A 57 6.53 3.58 -1.81
C TRP A 57 5.11 4.05 -1.51
N ALA A 58 4.84 4.33 -0.23
CA ALA A 58 3.62 4.99 0.21
C ALA A 58 3.92 6.40 0.74
N GLU A 59 3.28 7.41 0.16
CA GLU A 59 3.24 8.77 0.71
C GLU A 59 2.02 8.89 1.62
N ARG A 60 2.20 9.51 2.79
CA ARG A 60 1.16 9.57 3.82
C ARG A 60 1.03 10.96 4.39
N ALA A 61 -0.20 11.42 4.49
CA ALA A 61 -0.54 12.66 5.16
C ALA A 61 -1.68 12.42 6.15
N LEU A 62 -1.44 12.73 7.42
CA LEU A 62 -2.44 12.65 8.49
C LEU A 62 -2.73 14.05 9.01
N ASP A 63 -3.98 14.50 8.85
CA ASP A 63 -4.44 15.80 9.34
C ASP A 63 -5.77 15.62 10.09
N ALA A 64 -5.78 15.97 11.37
CA ALA A 64 -6.98 15.89 12.23
C ALA A 64 -7.77 14.56 12.13
N GLY A 65 -7.06 13.42 12.06
CA GLY A 65 -7.66 12.09 11.93
C GLY A 65 -8.10 11.71 10.51
N SER A 66 -7.93 12.60 9.53
CA SER A 66 -8.07 12.31 8.10
C SER A 66 -6.73 11.82 7.55
N LEU A 67 -6.69 10.57 7.11
CA LEU A 67 -5.52 9.97 6.50
C LEU A 67 -5.67 9.91 4.97
N VAL A 68 -4.65 10.38 4.27
CA VAL A 68 -4.44 10.18 2.84
C VAL A 68 -3.21 9.30 2.66
N VAL A 69 -3.36 8.23 1.88
CA VAL A 69 -2.26 7.36 1.46
C VAL A 69 -2.22 7.35 -0.06
N ASP A 70 -1.10 7.81 -0.62
CA ASP A 70 -0.81 7.73 -2.03
C ASP A 70 0.17 6.59 -2.27
N LEU A 71 -0.25 5.62 -3.09
CA LEU A 71 0.59 4.49 -3.50
C LEU A 71 1.27 4.86 -4.80
N VAL A 72 2.59 4.85 -4.77
CA VAL A 72 3.46 5.43 -5.79
C VAL A 72 4.42 4.39 -6.32
N ALA A 73 4.69 4.46 -7.62
CA ALA A 73 5.75 3.67 -8.25
C ALA A 73 6.38 4.43 -9.42
N TYR A 74 7.58 4.00 -9.80
CA TYR A 74 8.15 4.45 -11.07
C TYR A 74 7.47 3.71 -12.24
N PRO A 75 7.07 4.41 -13.31
CA PRO A 75 6.39 3.78 -14.45
C PRO A 75 7.15 2.60 -15.08
N LEU A 76 8.48 2.62 -15.01
CA LEU A 76 9.34 1.55 -15.53
C LEU A 76 9.05 0.20 -14.86
N VAL A 77 8.71 0.19 -13.57
CA VAL A 77 8.41 -1.02 -12.80
C VAL A 77 7.15 -1.71 -13.33
N LEU A 78 6.18 -0.92 -13.79
CA LEU A 78 4.95 -1.43 -14.38
C LEU A 78 5.11 -1.82 -15.87
N GLY A 79 6.30 -1.62 -16.43
CA GLY A 79 6.63 -1.98 -17.79
C GLY A 79 6.53 -3.48 -18.01
N GLY A 80 5.72 -3.91 -18.98
CA GLY A 80 5.52 -5.31 -19.33
C GLY A 80 4.21 -5.92 -18.84
N TYR A 81 3.44 -5.20 -18.02
CA TYR A 81 2.06 -5.54 -17.72
C TYR A 81 1.09 -4.93 -18.74
N ASP A 82 -0.06 -5.58 -18.92
CA ASP A 82 -1.17 -5.07 -19.73
C ASP A 82 -1.92 -3.97 -18.96
N LEU A 83 -1.25 -2.83 -18.77
CA LEU A 83 -1.76 -1.62 -18.13
C LEU A 83 -1.63 -0.44 -19.08
N ASP A 84 -2.66 0.40 -19.14
CA ASP A 84 -2.55 1.71 -19.80
C ASP A 84 -1.85 2.69 -18.86
N LEU A 85 -0.52 2.80 -19.01
CA LEU A 85 0.30 3.72 -18.20
C LEU A 85 -0.08 5.19 -18.42
N GLY A 86 -0.77 5.52 -19.52
CA GLY A 86 -1.28 6.87 -19.79
C GLY A 86 -2.35 7.33 -18.79
N LEU A 87 -2.90 6.44 -17.99
CA LEU A 87 -3.86 6.76 -16.93
C LEU A 87 -3.20 7.35 -15.67
N PHE A 88 -1.90 7.13 -15.46
CA PHE A 88 -1.17 7.58 -14.27
C PHE A 88 -0.38 8.85 -14.58
N THR A 89 -1.06 9.99 -14.56
CA THR A 89 -0.48 11.28 -14.98
C THR A 89 -0.06 12.18 -13.82
N GLU A 90 -0.48 11.84 -12.60
CA GLU A 90 -0.18 12.65 -11.42
C GLU A 90 1.18 12.26 -10.84
N PRO A 91 2.15 13.19 -10.78
CA PRO A 91 3.45 12.90 -10.20
C PRO A 91 3.32 12.67 -8.69
N ALA A 92 4.24 11.89 -8.14
CA ALA A 92 4.40 11.75 -6.70
C ALA A 92 4.90 13.06 -6.08
N ALA A 93 4.60 13.29 -4.80
CA ALA A 93 5.07 14.49 -4.12
C ALA A 93 6.58 14.45 -3.86
N GLY A 94 7.13 13.26 -3.58
CA GLY A 94 8.54 13.05 -3.26
C GLY A 94 9.48 12.98 -4.46
N ASP A 95 8.97 12.65 -5.66
CA ASP A 95 9.76 12.51 -6.89
C ASP A 95 8.87 12.69 -8.13
N ALA A 96 9.23 13.63 -9.02
CA ALA A 96 8.46 13.93 -10.22
C ALA A 96 8.55 12.84 -11.31
N ASP A 97 9.55 11.96 -11.25
CA ASP A 97 9.71 10.83 -12.17
C ASP A 97 8.85 9.62 -11.77
N ALA A 98 8.34 9.60 -10.53
CA ALA A 98 7.37 8.62 -10.07
C ALA A 98 5.94 9.13 -10.21
N VAL A 99 5.00 8.20 -10.33
CA VAL A 99 3.59 8.51 -10.54
C VAL A 99 2.73 7.91 -9.44
N ARG A 100 1.66 8.62 -9.09
CA ARG A 100 0.63 8.12 -8.17
C ARG A 100 -0.26 7.11 -8.89
N LEU A 101 -0.27 5.87 -8.40
CA LEU A 101 -1.10 4.79 -8.91
C LEU A 101 -2.50 4.82 -8.31
N LEU A 102 -2.57 5.06 -6.99
CA LEU A 102 -3.81 5.03 -6.23
C LEU A 102 -3.74 6.03 -5.08
N ARG A 103 -4.82 6.78 -4.88
CA ARG A 103 -5.04 7.57 -3.66
C ARG A 103 -6.15 6.92 -2.85
N VAL A 104 -5.86 6.62 -1.59
CA VAL A 104 -6.81 6.06 -0.64
C VAL A 104 -6.98 7.04 0.51
N THR A 105 -8.23 7.32 0.88
CA THR A 105 -8.54 8.22 1.98
C THR A 105 -9.41 7.52 3.01
N GLY A 106 -9.18 7.81 4.27
CA GLY A 106 -9.93 7.22 5.37
C GLY A 106 -9.77 8.01 6.65
N ARG A 107 -10.50 7.59 7.69
CA ARG A 107 -10.38 8.16 9.03
C ARG A 107 -9.67 7.17 9.93
N VAL A 108 -8.68 7.67 10.66
CA VAL A 108 -7.95 6.90 11.67
C VAL A 108 -7.91 7.70 12.97
N ASP A 109 -8.09 7.00 14.09
CA ASP A 109 -7.92 7.59 15.42
C ASP A 109 -6.50 7.30 15.90
N ALA A 110 -5.55 8.07 15.37
CA ALA A 110 -4.14 7.96 15.71
C ALA A 110 -3.46 9.33 15.58
N THR A 111 -2.41 9.55 16.37
CA THR A 111 -1.55 10.73 16.27
C THR A 111 -0.24 10.42 15.54
N GLU A 112 0.12 9.15 15.46
CA GLU A 112 1.33 8.63 14.81
C GLU A 112 0.96 7.41 13.96
N LEU A 113 1.67 7.23 12.86
CA LEU A 113 1.47 6.10 11.95
C LEU A 113 2.67 5.16 12.02
N PRO A 114 2.45 3.84 11.87
CA PRO A 114 3.55 2.89 11.70
C PRO A 114 4.38 3.23 10.46
N GLU A 115 5.64 2.82 10.47
CA GLU A 115 6.59 3.18 9.41
C GLU A 115 6.18 2.60 8.06
N ALA A 116 5.66 1.37 8.01
CA ALA A 116 5.28 0.70 6.77
C ALA A 116 3.77 0.81 6.48
N THR A 117 3.43 0.77 5.20
CA THR A 117 2.05 0.59 4.72
C THR A 117 1.93 -0.83 4.17
N VAL A 118 0.91 -1.56 4.62
CA VAL A 118 0.65 -2.94 4.20
C VAL A 118 -0.55 -2.96 3.27
N VAL A 119 -0.33 -3.38 2.02
CA VAL A 119 -1.38 -3.44 0.99
C VAL A 119 -1.86 -4.88 0.86
N VAL A 120 -3.17 -5.07 0.89
CA VAL A 120 -3.82 -6.38 0.75
C VAL A 120 -4.79 -6.33 -0.43
N ALA A 121 -4.65 -7.27 -1.35
CA ALA A 121 -5.58 -7.47 -2.45
C ALA A 121 -6.60 -8.56 -2.08
N VAL A 122 -7.89 -8.20 -2.03
CA VAL A 122 -8.98 -9.14 -1.78
C VAL A 122 -10.15 -8.89 -2.72
N SER A 123 -10.99 -9.89 -2.92
CA SER A 123 -12.19 -9.77 -3.74
C SER A 123 -13.29 -8.96 -3.03
N GLU A 124 -14.19 -8.38 -3.82
CA GLU A 124 -15.42 -7.78 -3.30
C GLU A 124 -16.17 -8.76 -2.39
N GLY A 125 -16.57 -8.28 -1.21
CA GLY A 125 -17.35 -9.04 -0.23
C GLY A 125 -16.52 -9.63 0.90
N THR A 126 -15.19 -9.67 0.80
CA THR A 126 -14.31 -9.98 1.94
C THR A 126 -14.41 -8.88 2.99
N THR A 127 -14.65 -9.24 4.24
CA THR A 127 -14.74 -8.28 5.33
C THR A 127 -13.36 -7.92 5.88
N VAL A 128 -13.26 -6.81 6.61
CA VAL A 128 -12.02 -6.43 7.31
C VAL A 128 -11.58 -7.50 8.32
N ASP A 129 -12.53 -8.15 8.98
CA ASP A 129 -12.22 -9.20 9.96
C ASP A 129 -11.64 -10.43 9.26
N ASP A 130 -12.20 -10.82 8.10
CA ASP A 130 -11.64 -11.90 7.28
C ASP A 130 -10.19 -11.57 6.84
N VAL A 131 -9.95 -10.34 6.38
CA VAL A 131 -8.58 -9.88 6.01
C VAL A 131 -7.62 -10.01 7.19
N VAL A 132 -8.03 -9.60 8.39
CA VAL A 132 -7.19 -9.69 9.58
C VAL A 132 -6.92 -11.14 9.97
N GLU A 133 -7.91 -12.02 9.88
CA GLU A 133 -7.75 -13.45 10.15
C GLU A 133 -6.80 -14.11 9.16
N GLU A 134 -6.96 -13.85 7.87
CA GLU A 134 -6.11 -14.42 6.81
C GLU A 134 -4.66 -13.86 6.85
N LEU A 135 -4.48 -12.59 7.22
CA LEU A 135 -3.14 -12.03 7.49
C LEU A 135 -2.47 -12.71 8.69
N ARG A 136 -3.24 -12.97 9.75
CA ARG A 136 -2.73 -13.63 10.96
C ARG A 136 -2.39 -15.10 10.70
N SER A 137 -3.16 -15.79 9.85
CA SER A 137 -2.90 -17.17 9.45
C SER A 137 -1.68 -17.29 8.51
N GLY A 138 -1.31 -16.20 7.84
CA GLY A 138 -0.26 -16.19 6.82
C GLY A 138 -0.72 -16.73 5.46
N GLU A 139 -2.03 -16.86 5.25
CA GLU A 139 -2.61 -17.29 3.97
C GLU A 139 -2.57 -16.15 2.94
N LEU A 140 -2.66 -14.90 3.40
CA LEU A 140 -2.46 -13.72 2.58
C LEU A 140 -0.99 -13.32 2.52
N TRP A 141 -0.56 -12.94 1.31
CA TRP A 141 0.77 -12.38 1.03
C TRP A 141 0.65 -10.90 0.71
N PRO A 142 0.64 -10.02 1.72
CA PRO A 142 0.51 -8.59 1.50
C PRO A 142 1.77 -7.99 0.89
N VAL A 143 1.60 -6.85 0.23
CA VAL A 143 2.73 -6.02 -0.22
C VAL A 143 3.05 -4.99 0.86
N VAL A 144 4.29 -4.98 1.34
CA VAL A 144 4.78 -4.02 2.33
C VAL A 144 5.53 -2.92 1.62
N LEU A 145 5.04 -1.70 1.78
CA LEU A 145 5.59 -0.49 1.21
C LEU A 145 6.27 0.35 2.29
N ALA A 146 7.50 0.75 2.01
CA ALA A 146 8.24 1.73 2.79
C ALA A 146 7.61 3.15 2.68
N PRO A 147 7.94 4.07 3.61
CA PRO A 147 7.63 5.48 3.43
C PRO A 147 8.38 6.05 2.22
N ALA A 148 7.99 7.26 1.81
CA ALA A 148 8.73 8.02 0.82
C ALA A 148 10.23 8.08 1.14
N PRO A 149 11.12 7.84 0.16
CA PRO A 149 12.54 8.00 0.38
C PRO A 149 12.83 9.43 0.83
N ALA A 150 13.81 9.60 1.73
CA ALA A 150 14.27 10.92 2.11
C ALA A 150 14.67 11.69 0.83
N ALA A 151 14.22 12.94 0.72
CA ALA A 151 14.57 13.79 -0.40
C ALA A 151 16.10 13.78 -0.56
N ARG A 152 16.59 13.45 -1.76
CA ARG A 152 18.02 13.58 -2.06
C ARG A 152 18.36 15.07 -1.95
N GLU A 153 19.05 15.47 -0.88
CA GLU A 153 19.73 16.76 -0.86
C GLU A 153 20.78 16.73 -1.97
N GLY A 154 20.52 17.48 -3.04
CA GLY A 154 21.43 17.66 -4.17
C GLY A 154 22.55 18.64 -3.87
#